data_AF-A0A2E8S2U5-F1
#
_entry.id   AF-A0A2E8S2U5-F1
#
_cell.length_a   1.000
_cell.length_b   1.000
_cell.length_c   1.000
_cell.angle_alpha   90.00
_cell.angle_beta   90.00
_cell.angle_gamma   90.00
#
_symmetry.space_group_name_H-M   'P 1'
#
loop_
_entity.id
_entity.type
_entity.pdbx_description
1 polymer ?
#
loop_
_entity_poly.entity_id
_entity_poly.type
_entity_poly.pdbx_seq_one_letter_code
_entity_poly.pdbx_strand_id
1 'polypeptide(L)'
;EPRNLFFFGDQDGKGMGRRFQHPLGVATDGRQLYVADSYNHKIKRLDPRTGQVSSYAGSTEPGRVDGSRTEARFSEPGGLFMHDGLIYIADTNNHAIRTLDPKTGLVKTLQLRGVPAAKTNAVVLRDAVTGLFDDVDWVRAVSARVRDGRITLDVKLPMPAGHSLAEGAPSRFSLRSNSPKNSGKDGAIKAPRFQIPVVFKGPGTVQVAARYYHCHKKKGICHSRAVRWDIEVEIRPRGGTRVELGL
;
A
#
# COMPACT_ATOMS: atom_id res chain seq x y z
N GLU A 1 -17.49 20.96 -23.22
CA GLU A 1 -17.89 19.60 -23.62
C GLU A 1 -17.89 18.69 -22.38
N PRO A 2 -19.04 18.19 -21.91
CA PRO A 2 -19.15 17.46 -20.63
C PRO A 2 -18.46 16.08 -20.63
N ARG A 3 -18.08 15.55 -21.80
CA ARG A 3 -17.37 14.26 -21.94
C ARG A 3 -15.86 14.39 -21.86
N ASN A 4 -15.32 15.60 -21.92
CA ASN A 4 -13.89 15.81 -21.91
C ASN A 4 -13.36 15.83 -20.46
N LEU A 5 -12.84 14.70 -20.01
CA LEU A 5 -12.19 14.54 -18.70
C LEU A 5 -10.68 14.86 -18.72
N PHE A 6 -10.12 15.17 -19.90
CA PHE A 6 -8.68 15.40 -20.10
C PHE A 6 -8.33 16.88 -20.24
N PHE A 7 -9.25 17.76 -19.81
CA PHE A 7 -9.06 19.21 -19.85
C PHE A 7 -8.50 19.73 -18.51
N PHE A 8 -7.23 19.40 -18.25
CA PHE A 8 -6.52 19.71 -17.00
C PHE A 8 -5.22 20.49 -17.26
N GLY A 9 -4.55 20.92 -16.18
CA GLY A 9 -3.27 21.61 -16.21
C GLY A 9 -3.17 22.65 -15.10
N ASP A 10 -2.21 23.56 -15.19
CA ASP A 10 -1.98 24.62 -14.21
C ASP A 10 -2.07 26.01 -14.86
N GLN A 11 -3.29 26.56 -14.92
CA GLN A 11 -3.53 27.87 -15.52
C GLN A 11 -4.49 28.68 -14.66
N ASP A 12 -4.06 29.87 -14.27
CA ASP A 12 -4.89 30.85 -13.58
C ASP A 12 -5.72 31.67 -14.59
N GLY A 13 -6.77 32.35 -14.12
CA GLY A 13 -7.63 33.16 -14.98
C GLY A 13 -9.13 33.04 -14.68
N LYS A 14 -9.94 33.52 -15.62
CA LYS A 14 -11.42 33.49 -15.56
C LYS A 14 -11.99 32.54 -16.62
N GLY A 15 -13.25 32.15 -16.42
CA GLY A 15 -14.01 31.38 -17.40
C GLY A 15 -13.42 30.00 -17.69
N MET A 16 -13.56 29.54 -18.94
CA MET A 16 -13.15 28.20 -19.37
C MET A 16 -11.65 28.06 -19.64
N GLY A 17 -10.87 29.15 -19.54
CA GLY A 17 -9.42 29.15 -19.77
C GLY A 17 -8.59 28.69 -18.57
N ARG A 18 -9.14 28.77 -17.36
CA ARG A 18 -8.48 28.29 -16.13
C ARG A 18 -8.34 26.77 -16.13
N ARG A 19 -7.33 26.26 -15.43
CA ARG A 19 -7.06 24.82 -15.29
C ARG A 19 -6.73 24.46 -13.85
N PHE A 20 -7.17 23.26 -13.52
CA PHE A 20 -6.81 22.50 -12.32
C PHE A 20 -6.30 21.13 -12.78
N GLN A 21 -5.62 20.38 -11.92
CA GLN A 21 -5.20 19.01 -12.14
C GLN A 21 -5.57 18.16 -10.91
N HIS A 22 -6.63 17.37 -11.08
CA HIS A 22 -7.15 16.44 -10.08
C HIS A 22 -7.38 17.09 -8.70
N PRO A 23 -8.19 18.17 -8.60
CA PRO A 23 -8.45 18.83 -7.33
C PRO A 23 -9.28 17.94 -6.40
N LEU A 24 -8.86 17.79 -5.14
CA LEU A 24 -9.49 16.86 -4.18
C LEU A 24 -10.20 17.55 -3.01
N GLY A 25 -9.82 18.78 -2.68
CA GLY A 25 -10.33 19.48 -1.49
C GLY A 25 -10.77 20.91 -1.79
N VAL A 26 -11.81 21.36 -1.10
CA VAL A 26 -12.28 22.76 -1.13
C VAL A 26 -12.58 23.26 0.28
N ALA A 27 -12.27 24.52 0.56
CA ALA A 27 -12.65 25.24 1.77
C ALA A 27 -13.07 26.67 1.44
N THR A 28 -13.73 27.37 2.36
CA THR A 28 -14.17 28.75 2.16
C THR A 28 -14.03 29.58 3.42
N ASP A 29 -13.73 30.87 3.25
CA ASP A 29 -13.84 31.89 4.31
C ASP A 29 -15.18 32.65 4.27
N GLY A 30 -16.15 32.16 3.48
CA GLY A 30 -17.43 32.82 3.22
C GLY A 30 -17.39 33.87 2.10
N ARG A 31 -16.20 34.24 1.61
CA ARG A 31 -16.00 35.20 0.51
C ARG A 31 -15.26 34.60 -0.68
N GLN A 32 -14.26 33.77 -0.43
CA GLN A 32 -13.37 33.10 -1.37
C GLN A 32 -13.49 31.59 -1.17
N LEU A 33 -13.27 30.85 -2.25
CA LEU A 33 -13.01 29.42 -2.21
C LEU A 33 -11.51 29.16 -2.31
N TYR A 34 -11.04 28.19 -1.54
CA TYR A 34 -9.69 27.66 -1.62
C TYR A 34 -9.79 26.23 -2.12
N VAL A 35 -8.97 25.86 -3.09
CA VAL A 35 -9.00 24.57 -3.77
C VAL A 35 -7.62 23.93 -3.62
N ALA A 36 -7.59 22.70 -3.12
CA ALA A 36 -6.39 21.86 -3.16
C ALA A 36 -6.28 21.31 -4.58
N ASP A 37 -5.40 21.92 -5.37
CA ASP A 37 -5.10 21.54 -6.74
C ASP A 37 -4.00 20.47 -6.71
N SER A 38 -4.41 19.25 -6.35
CA SER A 38 -3.55 18.25 -5.73
C SER A 38 -2.35 17.86 -6.61
N TYR A 39 -2.58 17.60 -7.90
CA TYR A 39 -1.49 17.20 -8.81
C TYR A 39 -0.64 18.37 -9.31
N ASN A 40 -1.10 19.60 -9.10
CA ASN A 40 -0.28 20.80 -9.28
C ASN A 40 0.48 21.20 -8.01
N HIS A 41 0.30 20.45 -6.91
CA HIS A 41 0.94 20.68 -5.60
C HIS A 41 0.68 22.08 -5.02
N LYS A 42 -0.48 22.66 -5.33
CA LYS A 42 -0.83 24.04 -4.99
C LYS A 42 -2.17 24.14 -4.26
N ILE A 43 -2.30 25.21 -3.50
CA ILE A 43 -3.60 25.73 -3.09
C ILE A 43 -3.94 26.88 -4.04
N LYS A 44 -5.07 26.78 -4.74
CA LYS A 44 -5.62 27.86 -5.56
C LYS A 44 -6.73 28.58 -4.81
N ARG A 45 -6.91 29.87 -5.12
CA ARG A 45 -8.01 30.70 -4.63
C ARG A 45 -8.94 31.03 -5.78
N LEU A 46 -10.23 30.92 -5.54
CA LEU A 46 -11.31 31.16 -6.49
C LEU A 46 -12.30 32.17 -5.89
N ASP A 47 -12.54 33.26 -6.60
CA ASP A 47 -13.60 34.22 -6.26
C ASP A 47 -14.93 33.75 -6.87
N PRO A 48 -15.90 33.28 -6.06
CA PRO A 48 -17.14 32.72 -6.58
C PRO A 48 -18.02 33.75 -7.29
N ARG A 49 -17.83 35.06 -7.04
CA ARG A 49 -18.62 36.11 -7.70
C ARG A 49 -18.12 36.43 -9.10
N THR A 50 -16.81 36.40 -9.31
CA THR A 50 -16.19 36.77 -10.59
C THR A 50 -15.69 35.57 -11.40
N GLY A 51 -15.60 34.40 -10.77
CA GLY A 51 -14.99 33.21 -11.36
C GLY A 51 -13.47 33.34 -11.57
N GLN A 52 -12.81 34.32 -10.96
CA GLN A 52 -11.35 34.45 -11.02
C GLN A 52 -10.70 33.35 -10.20
N VAL A 53 -9.77 32.62 -10.82
CA VAL A 53 -8.88 31.66 -10.15
C VAL A 53 -7.45 32.21 -10.18
N SER A 54 -6.74 32.05 -9.08
CA SER A 54 -5.33 32.41 -8.93
C SER A 54 -4.62 31.38 -8.04
N SER A 55 -3.38 31.03 -8.38
CA SER A 55 -2.46 30.32 -7.49
C SER A 55 -2.31 31.13 -6.21
N TYR A 56 -2.53 30.49 -5.06
CA TYR A 56 -2.59 31.17 -3.78
C TYR A 56 -1.42 30.82 -2.88
N ALA A 57 -1.06 29.54 -2.78
CA ALA A 57 0.13 29.06 -2.10
C ALA A 57 0.66 27.77 -2.75
N GLY A 58 1.96 27.52 -2.62
CA GLY A 58 2.61 26.33 -3.16
C GLY A 58 3.40 26.60 -4.44
N SER A 59 4.22 25.62 -4.81
CA SER A 59 5.00 25.57 -6.05
C SER A 59 4.58 24.34 -6.86
N THR A 60 4.89 24.32 -8.15
CA THR A 60 4.75 23.12 -9.00
C THR A 60 5.75 22.02 -8.61
N GLU A 61 6.79 22.35 -7.84
CA GLU A 61 7.71 21.35 -7.30
C GLU A 61 7.15 20.74 -6.01
N PRO A 62 6.93 19.41 -5.96
CA PRO A 62 6.48 18.76 -4.74
C PRO A 62 7.54 18.85 -3.64
N GLY A 63 7.11 18.91 -2.38
CA GLY A 63 8.01 18.86 -1.24
C GLY A 63 7.37 19.37 0.05
N ARG A 64 8.13 19.35 1.14
CA ARG A 64 7.68 19.79 2.47
C ARG A 64 8.49 20.99 2.93
N VAL A 65 8.04 22.19 2.58
CA VAL A 65 8.71 23.46 2.90
C VAL A 65 7.72 24.42 3.54
N ASP A 66 8.03 24.88 4.75
CA ASP A 66 7.32 25.96 5.46
C ASP A 66 7.82 27.32 4.96
N GLY A 67 7.06 28.40 5.17
CA GLY A 67 7.48 29.75 4.76
C GLY A 67 6.32 30.57 4.22
N SER A 68 6.63 31.61 3.43
CA SER A 68 5.60 32.38 2.74
C SER A 68 4.86 31.51 1.72
N ARG A 69 3.67 31.95 1.29
CA ARG A 69 2.84 31.24 0.30
C ARG A 69 3.57 30.89 -1.00
N THR A 70 4.58 31.68 -1.40
CA THR A 70 5.37 31.45 -2.64
C THR A 70 6.58 30.55 -2.42
N GLU A 71 7.09 30.43 -1.20
CA GLU A 71 8.22 29.55 -0.85
C GLU A 71 7.74 28.16 -0.41
N ALA A 72 6.56 28.10 0.19
CA ALA A 72 5.98 26.87 0.69
C ALA A 72 5.83 25.84 -0.43
N ARG A 73 6.08 24.58 -0.10
CA ARG A 73 5.88 23.43 -0.99
C ARG A 73 4.92 22.45 -0.32
N PHE A 74 4.10 21.80 -1.15
CA PHE A 74 3.18 20.73 -0.78
C PHE A 74 3.46 19.50 -1.62
N SER A 75 2.90 18.36 -1.27
CA SER A 75 2.99 17.11 -2.03
C SER A 75 1.62 16.42 -2.02
N GLU A 76 0.87 16.61 -3.12
CA GLU A 76 -0.50 16.14 -3.29
C GLU A 76 -1.43 16.47 -2.11
N PRO A 77 -1.71 17.77 -1.84
CA PRO A 77 -2.66 18.14 -0.80
C PRO A 77 -4.04 17.55 -1.14
N GLY A 78 -4.58 16.72 -0.25
CA GLY A 78 -5.79 15.94 -0.49
C GLY A 78 -7.07 16.56 0.09
N GLY A 79 -6.94 17.47 1.06
CA GLY A 79 -8.10 18.05 1.74
C GLY A 79 -7.79 19.40 2.36
N LEU A 80 -8.83 20.23 2.47
CA LEU A 80 -8.79 21.56 3.09
C LEU A 80 -9.91 21.70 4.10
N PHE A 81 -9.62 22.41 5.19
CA PHE A 81 -10.62 22.80 6.19
C PHE A 81 -10.25 24.17 6.74
N MET A 82 -11.23 25.05 6.94
CA MET A 82 -10.98 26.37 7.52
C MET A 82 -11.56 26.44 8.93
N HIS A 83 -10.75 26.92 9.87
CA HIS A 83 -11.16 27.15 11.26
C HIS A 83 -10.29 28.24 11.89
N ASP A 84 -10.90 29.10 12.70
CA ASP A 84 -10.23 30.22 13.39
C ASP A 84 -9.33 31.08 12.49
N GLY A 85 -9.80 31.31 11.25
CA GLY A 85 -9.09 32.12 10.26
C GLY A 85 -7.84 31.46 9.66
N LEU A 86 -7.59 30.18 9.92
CA LEU A 86 -6.53 29.39 9.29
C LEU A 86 -7.11 28.35 8.34
N ILE A 87 -6.40 28.09 7.24
CA ILE A 87 -6.65 26.94 6.37
C ILE A 87 -5.76 25.79 6.85
N TYR A 88 -6.37 24.71 7.29
CA TYR A 88 -5.72 23.44 7.54
C TYR A 88 -5.68 22.64 6.24
N ILE A 89 -4.51 22.08 5.94
CA ILE A 89 -4.23 21.37 4.69
C ILE A 89 -3.77 19.96 5.04
N ALA A 90 -4.48 18.95 4.55
CA ALA A 90 -4.00 17.57 4.57
C ALA A 90 -3.00 17.38 3.43
N ASP A 91 -1.71 17.46 3.74
CA ASP A 91 -0.61 17.38 2.77
C ASP A 91 -0.14 15.92 2.65
N THR A 92 -0.91 15.15 1.88
CA THR A 92 -1.03 13.70 1.95
C THR A 92 0.30 12.98 1.77
N ASN A 93 1.05 13.30 0.70
CA ASN A 93 2.31 12.61 0.40
C ASN A 93 3.47 13.13 1.25
N ASN A 94 3.28 14.23 1.98
CA ASN A 94 4.22 14.69 3.01
C ASN A 94 3.89 14.15 4.41
N HIS A 95 2.79 13.39 4.54
CA HIS A 95 2.30 12.85 5.81
C HIS A 95 2.14 13.91 6.90
N ALA A 96 1.68 15.11 6.52
CA ALA A 96 1.65 16.27 7.40
C ALA A 96 0.31 16.99 7.33
N ILE A 97 -0.08 17.59 8.46
CA ILE A 97 -1.09 18.66 8.47
C ILE A 97 -0.34 19.98 8.40
N ARG A 98 -0.72 20.82 7.44
CA ARG A 98 -0.18 22.17 7.28
C ARG A 98 -1.23 23.17 7.69
N THR A 99 -0.78 24.35 8.11
CA THR A 99 -1.63 25.52 8.36
C THR A 99 -1.20 26.62 7.41
N LEU A 100 -2.16 27.32 6.83
CA LEU A 100 -1.95 28.50 6.00
C LEU A 100 -2.83 29.62 6.55
N ASP A 101 -2.19 30.70 6.99
CA ASP A 101 -2.87 31.93 7.39
C ASP A 101 -3.16 32.78 6.15
N PRO A 102 -4.45 33.00 5.77
CA PRO A 102 -4.77 33.78 4.59
C PRO A 102 -4.46 35.28 4.68
N LYS A 103 -4.33 35.81 5.90
CA LYS A 103 -4.03 37.23 6.15
C LYS A 103 -2.54 37.51 5.95
N THR A 104 -1.68 36.66 6.51
CA THR A 104 -0.21 36.83 6.43
C THR A 104 0.41 36.08 5.26
N GLY A 105 -0.27 35.06 4.72
CA GLY A 105 0.26 34.16 3.70
C GLY A 105 1.30 33.17 4.24
N LEU A 106 1.39 33.01 5.57
CA LEU A 106 2.37 32.13 6.20
C LEU A 106 1.87 30.68 6.23
N VAL A 107 2.71 29.76 5.75
CA VAL A 107 2.49 28.31 5.79
C VAL A 107 3.40 27.68 6.84
N LYS A 108 2.84 26.85 7.72
CA LYS A 108 3.56 26.09 8.75
C LYS A 108 3.11 24.65 8.83
N THR A 109 4.01 23.77 9.22
CA THR A 109 3.64 22.41 9.68
C THR A 109 2.94 22.50 11.04
N LEU A 110 1.74 21.94 11.16
CA LEU A 110 1.07 21.80 12.43
C LEU A 110 1.83 20.79 13.30
N GLN A 111 2.29 21.23 14.47
CA GLN A 111 2.92 20.36 15.45
C GLN A 111 1.85 19.76 16.37
N LEU A 112 1.59 18.46 16.24
CA LEU A 112 0.70 17.73 17.14
C LEU A 112 1.43 17.42 18.45
N ARG A 113 1.18 18.24 19.48
CA ARG A 113 1.75 18.05 20.82
C ARG A 113 0.79 17.25 21.69
N GLY A 114 1.34 16.42 22.59
CA GLY A 114 0.54 15.66 23.56
C GLY A 114 -0.27 14.50 22.97
N VAL A 115 -0.19 14.28 21.66
CA VAL A 115 -0.69 13.06 21.02
C VAL A 115 0.45 12.05 21.05
N PRO A 116 0.43 11.02 21.92
CA PRO A 116 1.43 9.97 21.85
C PRO A 116 1.39 9.39 20.44
N ALA A 117 2.57 9.12 19.87
CA ALA A 117 2.65 8.39 18.62
C ALA A 117 1.71 7.19 18.72
N ALA A 118 0.87 7.02 17.69
CA ALA A 118 0.00 5.87 17.62
C ALA A 118 0.86 4.66 17.96
N LYS A 119 0.52 3.97 19.05
CA LYS A 119 1.18 2.71 19.37
C LYS A 119 0.81 1.83 18.19
N THR A 120 1.74 1.73 17.24
CA THR A 120 1.81 0.53 16.44
C THR A 120 2.11 -0.52 17.50
N ASN A 121 1.05 -1.12 18.05
CA ASN A 121 1.10 -2.54 18.19
C ASN A 121 1.63 -2.94 16.83
N ALA A 122 2.88 -3.42 16.76
CA ALA A 122 3.23 -4.28 15.66
C ALA A 122 2.03 -5.19 15.62
N VAL A 123 1.18 -5.02 14.61
CA VAL A 123 0.28 -6.07 14.25
C VAL A 123 1.30 -7.10 13.82
N VAL A 124 1.80 -7.85 14.79
CA VAL A 124 2.13 -9.23 14.57
C VAL A 124 0.82 -9.67 13.98
N LEU A 125 0.83 -9.80 12.66
CA LEU A 125 -0.26 -10.31 11.86
C LEU A 125 -0.44 -11.76 12.34
N ARG A 126 -0.87 -11.95 13.59
CA ARG A 126 -1.27 -13.22 14.16
C ARG A 126 -2.60 -13.60 13.53
N ASP A 127 -3.39 -12.59 13.13
CA ASP A 127 -4.73 -12.79 12.57
C ASP A 127 -4.87 -12.45 11.08
N ALA A 128 -3.82 -12.04 10.36
CA ALA A 128 -3.86 -12.08 8.89
C ALA A 128 -3.60 -13.51 8.35
N VAL A 129 -3.37 -14.47 9.25
CA VAL A 129 -3.15 -15.88 8.91
C VAL A 129 -4.48 -16.61 8.64
N THR A 130 -5.66 -16.09 9.01
CA THR A 130 -6.95 -16.71 8.63
C THR A 130 -7.22 -16.58 7.13
N GLY A 131 -7.14 -15.39 6.56
CA GLY A 131 -7.39 -15.17 5.13
C GLY A 131 -6.40 -15.90 4.19
N LEU A 132 -5.18 -16.19 4.64
CA LEU A 132 -4.18 -16.87 3.80
C LEU A 132 -4.57 -18.31 3.42
N PHE A 133 -5.37 -18.98 4.26
CA PHE A 133 -5.78 -20.37 4.03
C PHE A 133 -7.19 -20.49 3.43
N ASP A 134 -8.03 -19.48 3.63
CA ASP A 134 -9.45 -19.48 3.23
C ASP A 134 -9.68 -18.78 1.88
N ASP A 135 -8.88 -17.76 1.54
CA ASP A 135 -8.97 -16.97 0.30
C ASP A 135 -7.75 -17.25 -0.59
N VAL A 136 -7.82 -18.37 -1.31
CA VAL A 136 -6.75 -18.89 -2.18
C VAL A 136 -7.27 -19.16 -3.58
N ASP A 137 -6.47 -18.80 -4.59
CA ASP A 137 -6.79 -19.06 -6.00
C ASP A 137 -6.77 -20.56 -6.30
N TRP A 138 -5.86 -21.30 -5.64
CA TRP A 138 -5.64 -22.72 -5.85
C TRP A 138 -5.34 -23.50 -4.56
N VAL A 139 -5.92 -24.69 -4.49
CA VAL A 139 -5.60 -25.72 -3.50
C VAL A 139 -5.00 -26.93 -4.21
N ARG A 140 -3.90 -27.46 -3.69
CA ARG A 140 -3.21 -28.65 -4.21
C ARG A 140 -2.99 -29.69 -3.14
N ALA A 141 -3.53 -30.88 -3.34
CA ALA A 141 -3.22 -32.04 -2.49
C ALA A 141 -1.84 -32.59 -2.86
N VAL A 142 -1.01 -32.89 -1.85
CA VAL A 142 0.33 -33.47 -2.01
C VAL A 142 0.47 -34.62 -1.03
N SER A 143 0.80 -35.82 -1.50
CA SER A 143 1.11 -36.94 -0.60
C SER A 143 2.61 -37.02 -0.37
N ALA A 144 3.05 -37.01 0.89
CA ALA A 144 4.45 -36.98 1.28
C ALA A 144 4.82 -38.18 2.15
N ARG A 145 5.65 -39.09 1.61
CA ARG A 145 6.23 -40.21 2.35
C ARG A 145 7.61 -39.83 2.86
N VAL A 146 7.69 -39.44 4.12
CA VAL A 146 8.88 -38.81 4.71
C VAL A 146 9.39 -39.59 5.92
N ARG A 147 10.66 -39.41 6.24
CA ARG A 147 11.22 -39.92 7.50
C ARG A 147 10.77 -39.06 8.68
N ASP A 148 10.90 -39.61 9.88
CA ASP A 148 10.79 -38.81 11.10
C ASP A 148 11.91 -37.76 11.14
N GLY A 149 11.55 -36.53 11.54
CA GLY A 149 12.47 -35.45 11.83
C GLY A 149 12.43 -34.33 10.80
N ARG A 150 13.60 -33.77 10.48
CA ARG A 150 13.71 -32.55 9.66
C ARG A 150 13.58 -32.88 8.17
N ILE A 151 12.64 -32.18 7.53
CA ILE A 151 12.26 -32.28 6.13
C ILE A 151 12.35 -30.90 5.49
N THR A 152 12.66 -30.85 4.20
CA THR A 152 12.66 -29.61 3.41
C THR A 152 11.52 -29.63 2.41
N LEU A 153 10.67 -28.60 2.43
CA LEU A 153 9.68 -28.39 1.39
C LEU A 153 10.30 -27.49 0.31
N ASP A 154 10.43 -28.00 -0.91
CA ASP A 154 10.93 -27.28 -2.06
C ASP A 154 9.76 -26.63 -2.81
N VAL A 155 9.60 -25.32 -2.66
CA VAL A 155 8.46 -24.58 -3.19
C VAL A 155 8.82 -23.94 -4.52
N LYS A 156 7.95 -24.14 -5.53
CA LYS A 156 7.97 -23.44 -6.82
C LYS A 156 6.64 -22.73 -7.02
N LEU A 157 6.66 -21.40 -6.88
CA LEU A 157 5.47 -20.58 -7.07
C LEU A 157 4.98 -20.59 -8.52
N PRO A 158 3.67 -20.57 -8.75
CA PRO A 158 3.09 -20.31 -10.05
C PRO A 158 3.45 -18.91 -10.55
N MET A 159 4.33 -18.81 -11.54
CA MET A 159 4.72 -17.53 -12.12
C MET A 159 4.35 -17.50 -13.61
N PRO A 160 3.52 -16.55 -14.07
CA PRO A 160 3.32 -16.36 -15.49
C PRO A 160 4.63 -15.95 -16.18
N ALA A 161 4.79 -16.30 -17.46
CA ALA A 161 5.96 -15.92 -18.22
C ALA A 161 6.20 -14.40 -18.18
N GLY A 162 7.46 -13.99 -18.11
CA GLY A 162 7.84 -12.57 -18.06
C GLY A 162 7.59 -11.84 -16.74
N HIS A 163 7.17 -12.54 -15.68
CA HIS A 163 6.95 -11.94 -14.36
C HIS A 163 8.11 -12.17 -13.38
N SER A 164 8.22 -11.29 -12.40
CA SER A 164 9.07 -11.44 -11.20
C SER A 164 8.27 -11.06 -9.95
N LEU A 165 8.76 -11.45 -8.78
CA LEU A 165 8.19 -10.95 -7.52
C LEU A 165 8.27 -9.42 -7.50
N ALA A 166 7.21 -8.79 -6.99
CA ALA A 166 7.11 -7.35 -6.84
C ALA A 166 8.07 -6.88 -5.74
N GLU A 167 8.98 -5.97 -6.08
CA GLU A 167 9.90 -5.38 -5.11
C GLU A 167 9.13 -4.53 -4.07
N GLY A 168 9.52 -4.62 -2.80
CA GLY A 168 8.85 -3.91 -1.70
C GLY A 168 7.49 -4.51 -1.27
N ALA A 169 6.88 -5.39 -2.07
CA ALA A 169 5.62 -6.02 -1.72
C ALA A 169 5.81 -7.18 -0.71
N PRO A 170 4.98 -7.29 0.34
CA PRO A 170 5.17 -8.24 1.43
C PRO A 170 4.70 -9.66 1.09
N SER A 171 5.37 -10.35 0.16
CA SER A 171 5.09 -11.76 -0.18
C SER A 171 5.49 -12.70 0.98
N ARG A 172 4.59 -13.59 1.41
CA ARG A 172 4.76 -14.43 2.61
C ARG A 172 4.11 -15.82 2.47
N PHE A 173 4.57 -16.76 3.28
CA PHE A 173 3.93 -18.06 3.47
C PHE A 173 3.68 -18.33 4.95
N SER A 174 2.65 -19.15 5.21
CA SER A 174 2.32 -19.66 6.54
C SER A 174 2.11 -21.17 6.53
N LEU A 175 2.33 -21.80 7.67
CA LEU A 175 2.11 -23.23 7.87
C LEU A 175 1.06 -23.50 8.94
N ARG A 176 0.23 -24.50 8.70
CA ARG A 176 -0.67 -25.08 9.70
C ARG A 176 -0.52 -26.60 9.68
N SER A 177 -0.71 -27.24 10.83
CA SER A 177 -0.85 -28.70 10.87
C SER A 177 -1.98 -29.08 11.82
N ASN A 178 -2.70 -30.14 11.47
CA ASN A 178 -3.67 -30.77 12.35
C ASN A 178 -3.02 -31.72 13.37
N SER A 179 -1.69 -31.93 13.29
CA SER A 179 -0.93 -32.76 14.21
C SER A 179 0.07 -31.88 14.98
N PRO A 180 -0.01 -31.83 16.33
CA PRO A 180 0.91 -31.01 17.13
C PRO A 180 2.36 -31.53 17.09
N LYS A 181 2.58 -32.74 16.55
CA LYS A 181 3.91 -33.33 16.35
C LYS A 181 4.65 -32.72 15.16
N ASN A 182 3.92 -32.06 14.26
CA ASN A 182 4.49 -31.43 13.08
C ASN A 182 4.65 -29.93 13.33
N SER A 183 5.81 -29.37 12.96
CA SER A 183 6.10 -27.96 13.19
C SER A 183 6.88 -27.34 12.04
N GLY A 184 6.69 -26.03 11.88
CA GLY A 184 7.34 -25.20 10.88
C GLY A 184 7.20 -23.73 11.29
N LYS A 185 7.93 -22.85 10.60
CA LYS A 185 7.85 -21.41 10.85
C LYS A 185 7.39 -20.69 9.59
N ASP A 186 6.48 -19.76 9.77
CA ASP A 186 6.08 -18.80 8.75
C ASP A 186 7.28 -17.97 8.28
N GLY A 187 7.20 -17.43 7.06
CA GLY A 187 8.33 -16.71 6.48
C GLY A 187 7.98 -15.79 5.33
N ALA A 188 8.97 -14.98 4.96
CA ALA A 188 8.91 -14.12 3.79
C ALA A 188 9.33 -14.88 2.53
N ILE A 189 8.69 -14.56 1.41
CA ILE A 189 9.03 -15.10 0.09
C ILE A 189 9.94 -14.10 -0.61
N LYS A 190 11.20 -14.47 -0.81
CA LYS A 190 12.20 -13.61 -1.46
C LYS A 190 12.49 -14.01 -2.91
N ALA A 191 12.12 -15.22 -3.30
CA ALA A 191 12.31 -15.75 -4.64
C ALA A 191 11.15 -16.68 -5.02
N PRO A 192 10.81 -16.80 -6.32
CA PRO A 192 9.77 -17.72 -6.79
C PRO A 192 10.05 -19.20 -6.49
N ARG A 193 11.32 -19.54 -6.23
CA ARG A 193 11.76 -20.85 -5.77
C ARG A 193 12.45 -20.67 -4.43
N PHE A 194 12.00 -21.40 -3.42
CA PHE A 194 12.53 -21.29 -2.06
C PHE A 194 12.29 -22.58 -1.28
N GLN A 195 12.94 -22.68 -0.13
CA GLN A 195 12.91 -23.86 0.73
C GLN A 195 12.31 -23.53 2.09
N ILE A 196 11.43 -24.39 2.58
CA ILE A 196 10.85 -24.27 3.92
C ILE A 196 11.32 -25.47 4.76
N PRO A 197 12.14 -25.26 5.81
CA PRO A 197 12.46 -26.32 6.75
C PRO A 197 11.27 -26.59 7.66
N VAL A 198 10.87 -27.86 7.75
CA VAL A 198 9.80 -28.34 8.63
C VAL A 198 10.25 -29.57 9.40
N VAL A 199 9.57 -29.88 10.50
CA VAL A 199 9.79 -31.07 11.30
C VAL A 199 8.52 -31.90 11.28
N PHE A 200 8.62 -33.13 10.78
CA PHE A 200 7.52 -34.09 10.77
C PHE A 200 7.83 -35.24 11.74
N LYS A 201 7.03 -35.38 12.80
CA LYS A 201 7.20 -36.45 13.83
C LYS A 201 5.95 -37.31 13.99
N GLY A 202 5.07 -37.28 13.01
CA GLY A 202 3.85 -38.07 13.01
C GLY A 202 3.05 -37.89 11.72
N PRO A 203 2.14 -38.83 11.43
CA PRO A 203 1.21 -38.66 10.34
C PRO A 203 0.29 -37.46 10.59
N GLY A 204 -0.31 -36.95 9.52
CA GLY A 204 -1.28 -35.86 9.58
C GLY A 204 -1.24 -35.01 8.33
N THR A 205 -2.02 -33.94 8.34
CA THR A 205 -2.08 -32.96 7.27
C THR A 205 -1.31 -31.72 7.67
N VAL A 206 -0.44 -31.25 6.77
CA VAL A 206 0.31 -30.01 6.90
C VAL A 206 -0.08 -29.12 5.72
N GLN A 207 -0.64 -27.96 6.02
CA GLN A 207 -1.00 -26.98 5.01
C GLN A 207 0.08 -25.92 4.91
N VAL A 208 0.50 -25.62 3.69
CA VAL A 208 1.37 -24.49 3.39
C VAL A 208 0.58 -23.55 2.49
N ALA A 209 0.28 -22.35 2.98
CA ALA A 209 -0.35 -21.31 2.18
C ALA A 209 0.66 -20.20 1.89
N ALA A 210 0.63 -19.65 0.67
CA ALA A 210 1.52 -18.61 0.21
C ALA A 210 0.74 -17.52 -0.52
N ARG A 211 0.87 -16.26 -0.07
CA ARG A 211 0.37 -15.08 -0.78
C ARG A 211 1.55 -14.26 -1.26
N TYR A 212 1.57 -13.99 -2.55
CA TYR A 212 2.71 -13.35 -3.21
C TYR A 212 2.24 -12.37 -4.28
N TYR A 213 3.07 -11.36 -4.51
CA TYR A 213 2.81 -10.30 -5.47
C TYR A 213 3.83 -10.39 -6.59
N HIS A 214 3.37 -10.30 -7.84
CA HIS A 214 4.23 -10.40 -9.00
C HIS A 214 3.91 -9.34 -10.05
N CYS A 215 4.93 -8.78 -10.68
CA CYS A 215 4.78 -7.76 -11.71
C CYS A 215 5.32 -8.25 -13.05
N HIS A 216 4.68 -7.83 -14.14
CA HIS A 216 5.20 -8.07 -15.48
C HIS A 216 6.40 -7.15 -15.74
N LYS A 217 7.57 -7.72 -16.03
CA LYS A 217 8.86 -7.00 -16.11
C LYS A 217 8.87 -5.79 -17.06
N LYS A 218 8.06 -5.82 -18.12
CA LYS A 218 8.00 -4.74 -19.13
C LYS A 218 6.77 -3.85 -19.05
N LYS A 219 5.72 -4.25 -18.33
CA LYS A 219 4.41 -3.56 -18.38
C LYS A 219 4.09 -2.79 -17.09
N GLY A 220 4.83 -3.03 -16.01
CA GLY A 220 4.58 -2.38 -14.71
C GLY A 220 3.29 -2.83 -14.01
N ILE A 221 2.51 -3.73 -14.63
CA ILE A 221 1.28 -4.26 -14.03
C ILE A 221 1.64 -5.34 -13.01
N CYS A 222 1.11 -5.18 -11.80
CA CYS A 222 1.33 -6.09 -10.68
C CYS A 222 0.02 -6.78 -10.26
N HIS A 223 0.13 -8.04 -9.86
CA HIS A 223 -0.98 -8.87 -9.41
C HIS A 223 -0.64 -9.55 -8.09
N SER A 224 -1.66 -9.79 -7.27
CA SER A 224 -1.58 -10.68 -6.11
C SER A 224 -2.05 -12.08 -6.49
N ARG A 225 -1.41 -13.10 -5.91
CA ARG A 225 -1.85 -14.49 -5.97
C ARG A 225 -1.74 -15.18 -4.64
N ALA A 226 -2.60 -16.17 -4.42
CA ALA A 226 -2.61 -17.01 -3.24
C ALA A 226 -2.74 -18.50 -3.62
N VAL A 227 -1.87 -19.34 -3.07
CA VAL A 227 -1.86 -20.80 -3.33
C VAL A 227 -1.71 -21.54 -2.01
N ARG A 228 -2.39 -22.68 -1.88
CA ARG A 228 -2.30 -23.59 -0.74
C ARG A 228 -1.93 -25.00 -1.19
N TRP A 229 -0.99 -25.62 -0.48
CA TRP A 229 -0.71 -27.05 -0.58
C TRP A 229 -1.19 -27.74 0.69
N ASP A 230 -2.06 -28.73 0.53
CA ASP A 230 -2.52 -29.61 1.61
C ASP A 230 -1.69 -30.91 1.52
N ILE A 231 -0.70 -31.02 2.40
CA ILE A 231 0.29 -32.10 2.39
C ILE A 231 -0.17 -33.20 3.35
N GLU A 232 -0.54 -34.35 2.83
CA GLU A 232 -0.81 -35.55 3.61
C GLU A 232 0.51 -36.28 3.91
N VAL A 233 0.90 -36.27 5.18
CA VAL A 233 2.18 -36.78 5.66
C VAL A 233 2.03 -38.22 6.14
N GLU A 234 2.84 -39.11 5.56
CA GLU A 234 3.01 -40.49 5.98
C GLU A 234 4.47 -40.69 6.45
N ILE A 235 4.66 -41.14 7.70
CA ILE A 235 6.00 -41.38 8.26
C ILE A 235 6.46 -42.80 7.93
N ARG A 236 7.64 -42.94 7.31
CA ARG A 236 8.26 -44.22 6.99
C ARG A 236 9.74 -44.27 7.41
N PRO A 237 10.26 -45.44 7.85
CA PRO A 237 11.68 -45.59 8.24
C PRO A 237 12.68 -45.21 7.14
N ARG A 238 12.35 -45.42 5.87
CA ARG A 238 13.14 -45.02 4.69
C ARG A 238 12.47 -43.91 3.87
N GLY A 239 11.67 -43.06 4.52
CA GLY A 239 10.99 -41.96 3.86
C GLY A 239 11.95 -40.87 3.38
N GLY A 240 11.49 -40.08 2.41
CA GLY A 240 12.26 -38.98 1.82
C GLY A 240 12.56 -37.86 2.83
N THR A 241 13.53 -37.02 2.49
CA THR A 241 13.91 -35.84 3.28
C THR A 241 13.43 -34.52 2.66
N ARG A 242 12.81 -34.60 1.47
CA ARG A 242 12.35 -33.47 0.68
C ARG A 242 10.96 -33.74 0.13
N VAL A 243 10.16 -32.69 -0.01
CA VAL A 243 8.82 -32.73 -0.62
C VAL A 243 8.72 -31.55 -1.58
N GLU A 244 8.36 -31.81 -2.83
CA GLU A 244 8.20 -30.77 -3.84
C GLU A 244 6.78 -30.19 -3.79
N LEU A 245 6.68 -28.86 -3.76
CA LEU A 245 5.43 -28.11 -3.78
C LEU A 245 5.42 -27.21 -5.02
N GLY A 246 4.81 -27.71 -6.10
CA GLY A 246 4.68 -26.99 -7.37
C GLY A 246 3.24 -26.99 -7.88
N LEU A 247 3.08 -26.42 -9.08
CA LEU A 247 1.97 -26.71 -9.99
C LEU A 247 2.44 -27.66 -11.08
#